data_AF-A0A920NR39-F1
#
_entry.id   AF-A0A920NR39-F1
#
_cell.length_a   1.000
_cell.length_b   1.000
_cell.length_c   1.000
_cell.angle_alpha   90.00
_cell.angle_beta   90.00
_cell.angle_gamma   90.00
#
_symmetry.space_group_name_H-M   'P 1'
#
loop_
_entity.id
_entity.type
_entity.pdbx_description
1 polymer ?
#
loop_
_entity_poly.entity_id
_entity_poly.type
_entity_poly.pdbx_seq_one_letter_code
_entity_poly.pdbx_strand_id
1 'polypeptide(L)'
;MMALRDVNQMGTMVDYMSAASGLIVGVFLVISMIVLWNMGLMNGLRRYGEIGMRLAMGESKGQVYRSMIMESVIIGFIGTIIGTGLGIALTYYMQEVGLDYSAAMESLGSTEIIMSNVFYAQVTPELYYIGFIPGVLATVLGTVLAGRAIYKREMAQLFKELET
;
A
#
# COMPACT_ATOMS: atom_id res chain seq x y z
N MET A 1 -19.80 27.90 -26.40
CA MET A 1 -20.43 27.59 -25.11
C MET A 1 -19.34 27.61 -24.05
N MET A 2 -19.37 28.57 -23.12
CA MET A 2 -18.42 28.58 -22.00
C MET A 2 -18.71 27.36 -21.11
N ALA A 3 -17.70 26.54 -20.86
CA ALA A 3 -17.84 25.46 -19.89
C ALA A 3 -18.09 26.10 -18.52
N LEU A 4 -18.99 25.53 -17.71
CA LEU A 4 -19.27 25.98 -16.34
C LEU A 4 -18.01 26.04 -15.45
N ARG A 5 -16.90 25.41 -15.88
CA ARG A 5 -15.58 25.46 -15.26
C ARG A 5 -14.88 26.83 -15.37
N ASP A 6 -15.15 27.61 -16.43
CA ASP A 6 -14.51 28.92 -16.69
C ASP A 6 -15.29 30.10 -16.09
N VAL A 7 -16.48 29.86 -15.53
CA VAL A 7 -17.28 30.89 -14.87
C VAL A 7 -16.88 30.91 -13.38
N ASN A 8 -16.43 32.07 -12.87
CA ASN A 8 -16.13 32.34 -11.44
C ASN A 8 -14.94 31.61 -10.79
N GLN A 9 -13.83 31.33 -11.51
CA GLN A 9 -12.61 30.74 -10.92
C GLN A 9 -12.82 29.39 -10.19
N MET A 10 -13.99 28.75 -10.37
CA MET A 10 -14.31 27.47 -9.76
C MET A 10 -13.43 26.34 -10.31
N GLY A 11 -13.06 26.41 -11.59
CA GLY A 11 -12.11 25.47 -12.20
C GLY A 11 -10.76 25.45 -11.50
N THR A 12 -10.18 26.63 -11.27
CA THR A 12 -8.89 26.74 -10.56
C THR A 12 -8.97 26.24 -9.12
N MET A 13 -10.07 26.47 -8.41
CA MET A 13 -10.23 25.99 -7.02
C MET A 13 -10.35 24.46 -6.96
N VAL A 14 -11.10 23.85 -7.88
CA VAL A 14 -11.19 22.39 -8.01
C VAL A 14 -9.84 21.79 -8.36
N ASP A 15 -9.09 22.39 -9.30
CA ASP A 15 -7.77 21.91 -9.69
C ASP A 15 -6.77 21.95 -8.51
N TYR A 16 -6.78 23.01 -7.68
CA TYR A 16 -5.97 23.08 -6.47
C TYR A 16 -6.36 22.01 -5.43
N MET A 17 -7.66 21.80 -5.20
CA MET A 17 -8.13 20.77 -4.25
C MET A 17 -7.79 19.36 -4.71
N SER A 18 -7.95 19.07 -6.01
CA SER A 18 -7.57 17.77 -6.61
C SER A 18 -6.06 17.54 -6.56
N ALA A 19 -5.25 18.57 -6.80
CA ALA A 19 -3.80 18.46 -6.69
C ALA A 19 -3.36 18.20 -5.24
N ALA A 20 -3.95 18.90 -4.27
CA ALA A 20 -3.64 18.73 -2.85
C ALA A 20 -4.01 17.33 -2.35
N SER A 21 -5.21 16.84 -2.67
CA SER A 21 -5.64 15.48 -2.28
C SER A 21 -4.80 14.40 -2.94
N GLY A 22 -4.47 14.56 -4.24
CA GLY A 22 -3.59 13.66 -4.97
C GLY A 22 -2.20 13.57 -4.35
N LEU A 23 -1.63 14.70 -3.90
CA LEU A 23 -0.33 14.71 -3.22
C LEU A 23 -0.39 13.95 -1.89
N ILE A 24 -1.42 14.19 -1.08
CA ILE A 24 -1.62 13.48 0.20
C ILE A 24 -1.72 11.97 -0.02
N VAL A 25 -2.58 11.54 -0.95
CA VAL A 25 -2.74 10.12 -1.30
C VAL A 25 -1.42 9.54 -1.79
N GLY A 26 -0.70 10.26 -2.65
CA GLY A 26 0.61 9.85 -3.16
C GLY A 26 1.63 9.61 -2.05
N VAL A 27 1.75 10.53 -1.09
CA VAL A 27 2.67 10.39 0.05
C VAL A 27 2.30 9.19 0.93
N PHE A 28 1.02 9.04 1.28
CA PHE A 28 0.55 7.92 2.09
C PHE A 28 0.74 6.57 1.39
N LEU A 29 0.56 6.53 0.07
CA LEU A 29 0.79 5.34 -0.73
C LEU A 29 2.27 4.95 -0.74
N VAL A 30 3.19 5.92 -0.89
CA VAL A 30 4.64 5.68 -0.82
C VAL A 30 5.03 5.12 0.55
N ILE A 31 4.56 5.74 1.63
CA ILE A 31 4.85 5.28 3.00
C ILE A 31 4.33 3.84 3.19
N SER A 32 3.09 3.58 2.80
CA SER A 32 2.47 2.25 2.89
C SER A 32 3.26 1.20 2.08
N MET A 33 3.68 1.55 0.86
CA MET A 33 4.52 0.68 0.04
C MET A 33 5.83 0.33 0.73
N ILE A 34 6.51 1.28 1.38
CA ILE A 34 7.76 1.02 2.10
C ILE A 34 7.54 0.04 3.25
N VAL A 35 6.45 0.21 4.00
CA VAL A 35 6.09 -0.70 5.12
C VAL A 35 5.86 -2.13 4.60
N LEU A 36 5.03 -2.28 3.57
CA LEU A 36 4.73 -3.58 2.96
C LEU A 36 5.98 -4.22 2.33
N TRP A 37 6.82 -3.39 1.70
CA TRP A 37 8.09 -3.83 1.13
C TRP A 37 9.02 -4.40 2.19
N ASN A 38 9.19 -3.69 3.31
CA ASN A 38 10.02 -4.16 4.42
C ASN A 38 9.47 -5.44 5.06
N MET A 39 8.14 -5.57 5.15
CA MET A 39 7.50 -6.79 5.65
C MET A 39 7.79 -8.00 4.74
N GLY A 40 7.64 -7.85 3.42
CA GLY A 40 7.95 -8.90 2.45
C GLY A 40 9.43 -9.29 2.44
N LEU A 41 10.32 -8.32 2.69
CA LEU A 41 11.75 -8.53 2.85
C LEU A 41 12.06 -9.33 4.12
N MET A 42 11.55 -8.89 5.28
CA MET A 42 11.83 -9.54 6.56
C MET A 42 11.26 -10.96 6.60
N ASN A 43 10.10 -11.23 5.98
CA ASN A 43 9.56 -12.58 5.89
C ASN A 43 10.48 -13.53 5.09
N GLY A 44 11.02 -13.06 3.97
CA GLY A 44 11.98 -13.84 3.17
C GLY A 44 13.30 -14.10 3.91
N LEU A 45 13.80 -13.11 4.65
CA LEU A 45 15.02 -13.26 5.44
C LEU A 45 14.83 -14.19 6.64
N ARG A 46 13.71 -14.14 7.38
CA ARG A 46 13.54 -15.00 8.58
C ARG A 46 13.57 -16.51 8.27
N ARG A 47 13.35 -16.88 7.00
CA ARG A 47 13.28 -18.28 6.54
C ARG A 47 14.60 -18.82 5.98
N TYR A 48 15.73 -18.18 6.28
CA TYR A 48 17.06 -18.64 5.88
C TYR A 48 17.34 -20.11 6.23
N GLY A 49 16.97 -20.55 7.44
CA GLY A 49 17.18 -21.93 7.87
C GLY A 49 16.43 -22.97 7.01
N GLU A 50 15.18 -22.67 6.65
CA GLU A 50 14.36 -23.53 5.77
C GLU A 50 14.95 -23.62 4.36
N ILE A 51 15.45 -22.49 3.82
CA ILE A 51 16.08 -22.43 2.51
C ILE A 51 17.37 -23.27 2.48
N GLY A 52 18.18 -23.19 3.53
CA GLY A 52 19.39 -24.00 3.68
C GLY A 52 19.09 -25.51 3.67
N MET A 53 18.05 -25.94 4.40
CA MET A 53 17.62 -27.34 4.42
C MET A 53 17.10 -27.81 3.05
N ARG A 54 16.29 -26.99 2.35
CA ARG A 54 15.79 -27.32 1.01
C ARG A 54 16.91 -27.49 -0.02
N LEU A 55 17.93 -26.63 0.04
CA LEU A 55 19.11 -26.76 -0.81
C LEU A 55 19.93 -28.01 -0.49
N ALA A 56 20.06 -28.37 0.79
CA ALA A 56 20.75 -29.60 1.21
C ALA A 56 20.03 -30.88 0.75
N MET A 57 18.69 -30.83 0.62
CA MET A 57 17.88 -31.90 0.04
C MET A 57 17.99 -31.99 -1.50
N GLY A 58 18.76 -31.10 -2.14
CA GLY A 58 19.01 -31.12 -3.58
C GLY A 58 18.03 -30.29 -4.41
N GLU A 59 17.18 -29.47 -3.79
CA GLU A 59 16.33 -28.54 -4.53
C GLU A 59 17.19 -27.49 -5.24
N SER A 60 16.90 -27.21 -6.51
CA SER A 60 17.66 -26.17 -7.22
C SER A 60 17.37 -24.80 -6.60
N LYS A 61 18.38 -23.93 -6.52
CA LYS A 61 18.19 -22.56 -6.03
C LYS A 61 17.00 -21.87 -6.73
N GLY A 62 16.80 -22.14 -8.03
CA GLY A 62 15.74 -21.56 -8.86
C GLY A 62 14.34 -21.95 -8.43
N GLN A 63 14.15 -23.20 -8.03
CA GLN A 63 12.88 -23.71 -7.51
C GLN A 63 12.53 -23.05 -6.17
N VAL A 64 13.51 -22.94 -5.26
CA VAL A 64 13.33 -22.28 -3.96
C VAL A 64 12.93 -20.81 -4.14
N TYR A 65 13.60 -20.09 -5.05
CA TYR A 65 13.28 -18.69 -5.35
C TYR A 65 11.86 -18.51 -5.88
N ARG A 66 11.45 -19.36 -6.84
CA ARG A 66 10.09 -19.32 -7.41
C ARG A 66 9.04 -19.67 -6.37
N SER A 67 9.30 -20.66 -5.52
CA SER A 67 8.42 -21.03 -4.41
C SER A 67 8.22 -19.85 -3.46
N MET A 68 9.29 -19.14 -3.11
CA MET A 68 9.22 -17.97 -2.21
C MET A 68 8.42 -16.82 -2.82
N ILE A 69 8.63 -16.53 -4.11
CA ILE A 69 7.84 -15.50 -4.82
C ILE A 69 6.37 -15.90 -4.88
N MET A 70 6.06 -17.15 -5.25
CA MET A 70 4.67 -17.60 -5.33
C MET A 70 3.95 -17.49 -3.99
N GLU A 71 4.61 -17.86 -2.90
CA GLU A 71 4.05 -17.71 -1.55
C GLU A 71 3.75 -16.25 -1.23
N SER A 72 4.67 -15.34 -1.51
CA SER A 72 4.45 -13.90 -1.31
C SER A 72 3.40 -13.30 -2.23
N VAL A 73 3.26 -13.80 -3.47
CA VAL A 73 2.17 -13.40 -4.37
C VAL A 73 0.83 -13.80 -3.78
N ILE A 74 0.70 -15.03 -3.25
CA ILE A 74 -0.55 -15.51 -2.63
C ILE A 74 -0.88 -14.70 -1.38
N ILE A 75 0.09 -14.50 -0.50
CA ILE A 75 -0.09 -13.71 0.74
C ILE A 75 -0.46 -12.26 0.40
N GLY A 76 0.27 -11.65 -0.54
CA GLY A 76 -0.01 -10.30 -1.03
C GLY A 76 -1.41 -10.21 -1.62
N PHE A 77 -1.79 -11.14 -2.51
CA PHE A 77 -3.10 -11.15 -3.15
C PHE A 77 -4.24 -11.24 -2.13
N ILE A 78 -4.19 -12.21 -1.21
CA ILE A 78 -5.21 -12.40 -0.18
C ILE A 78 -5.27 -11.17 0.74
N GLY A 79 -4.12 -10.70 1.23
CA GLY A 79 -4.05 -9.54 2.11
C GLY A 79 -4.62 -8.29 1.45
N THR A 80 -4.36 -8.08 0.16
CA THR A 80 -4.84 -6.90 -0.54
C THR A 80 -6.32 -6.97 -0.91
N ILE A 81 -6.86 -8.16 -1.19
CA ILE A 81 -8.32 -8.36 -1.33
C ILE A 81 -9.02 -7.97 -0.04
N ILE A 82 -8.56 -8.50 1.09
CA ILE A 82 -9.18 -8.25 2.39
C ILE A 82 -9.04 -6.76 2.77
N GLY A 83 -7.83 -6.20 2.62
CA GLY A 83 -7.56 -4.80 2.94
C GLY A 83 -8.37 -3.83 2.08
N THR A 84 -8.44 -4.06 0.76
CA THR A 84 -9.23 -3.22 -0.16
C THR A 84 -10.72 -3.36 0.14
N GLY A 85 -11.20 -4.58 0.40
CA GLY A 85 -12.60 -4.82 0.78
C GLY A 85 -13.01 -4.09 2.06
N LEU A 86 -12.19 -4.16 3.10
CA LEU A 86 -12.42 -3.43 4.35
C LEU A 86 -12.35 -1.91 4.16
N GLY A 87 -11.38 -1.42 3.39
CA GLY A 87 -11.26 0.00 3.08
C GLY A 87 -12.47 0.56 2.35
N ILE A 88 -12.98 -0.17 1.36
CA ILE A 88 -14.19 0.23 0.61
C ILE A 88 -15.42 0.13 1.51
N ALA A 89 -15.57 -0.92 2.31
CA ALA A 89 -16.70 -1.06 3.23
C ALA A 89 -16.76 0.11 4.22
N LEU A 90 -15.61 0.51 4.77
CA LEU A 90 -15.51 1.69 5.63
C LEU A 90 -15.85 2.98 4.87
N THR A 91 -15.32 3.14 3.65
CA THR A 91 -15.60 4.32 2.80
C THR A 91 -17.10 4.42 2.48
N TYR A 92 -17.75 3.30 2.19
CA TYR A 92 -19.18 3.22 1.94
C TYR A 92 -20.00 3.61 3.19
N TYR A 93 -19.61 3.11 4.36
CA TYR A 93 -20.24 3.53 5.62
C TYR A 93 -20.11 5.05 5.86
N MET A 94 -18.93 5.61 5.59
CA MET A 94 -18.66 7.05 5.73
C MET A 94 -19.36 7.90 4.65
N GLN A 95 -19.76 7.29 3.53
CA GLN A 95 -20.57 7.95 2.51
C GLN A 95 -22.01 8.16 2.99
N GLU A 96 -22.56 7.25 3.81
CA GLU A 96 -23.91 7.38 4.37
C GLU A 96 -23.95 8.27 5.63
N VAL A 97 -23.00 8.09 6.55
CA VAL A 97 -22.96 8.84 7.82
C VAL A 97 -22.42 10.26 7.63
N GLY A 98 -21.48 10.44 6.69
CA GLY A 98 -20.75 11.69 6.52
C GLY A 98 -19.77 11.95 7.67
N LEU A 99 -18.72 12.70 7.39
CA LEU A 99 -17.80 13.22 8.40
C LEU A 99 -18.21 14.65 8.73
N ASP A 100 -18.71 14.85 9.94
CA ASP A 100 -19.04 16.18 10.45
C ASP A 100 -17.77 16.86 11.00
N TYR A 101 -17.31 17.89 10.29
CA TYR A 101 -16.15 18.70 10.66
C TYR A 101 -16.55 19.96 11.44
N SER A 102 -17.80 20.07 11.90
CA SER A 102 -18.31 21.24 12.63
C SER A 102 -17.46 21.63 13.83
N ALA A 103 -17.09 20.66 14.66
CA ALA A 103 -16.29 20.91 15.86
C ALA A 103 -14.86 21.36 15.53
N ALA A 104 -14.30 20.92 14.39
CA ALA A 104 -12.96 21.32 13.96
C ALA A 104 -12.96 22.75 13.38
N MET A 105 -13.99 23.10 12.62
CA MET A 105 -14.16 24.43 12.02
C MET A 105 -14.42 25.51 13.07
N GLU A 106 -15.16 25.19 14.13
CA GLU A 106 -15.40 26.09 15.26
C GLU A 106 -14.09 26.45 15.99
N SER A 107 -13.16 25.49 16.09
CA SER A 107 -11.84 25.69 16.72
C SER A 107 -10.86 26.56 15.90
N LEU A 108 -11.11 26.71 14.59
CA LEU A 108 -10.25 27.45 13.66
C LEU A 108 -10.68 28.91 13.45
N GLY A 109 -11.76 29.36 14.11
CA GLY A 109 -12.15 30.78 14.17
C GLY A 109 -12.57 31.44 12.85
N SER A 110 -12.70 30.68 11.77
CA SER A 110 -13.09 31.21 10.45
C SER A 110 -14.59 31.00 10.20
N THR A 111 -15.40 31.89 10.78
CA THR A 111 -16.88 31.94 10.70
C THR A 111 -17.43 32.32 9.32
N GLU A 112 -16.61 32.45 8.28
CA GLU A 112 -17.01 33.09 7.01
C GLU A 112 -17.13 32.16 5.80
N ILE A 113 -16.79 30.87 5.92
CA ILE A 113 -16.94 29.94 4.79
C ILE A 113 -18.26 29.18 4.94
N ILE A 114 -19.29 29.62 4.21
CA ILE A 114 -20.58 28.92 4.07
C ILE A 114 -20.37 27.68 3.19
N MET A 115 -19.72 26.64 3.72
CA MET A 115 -19.70 25.32 3.12
C MET A 115 -20.38 24.31 4.04
N SER A 116 -20.90 23.23 3.44
CA SER A 116 -21.43 22.09 4.20
C SER A 116 -20.35 21.57 5.13
N ASN A 117 -20.64 21.55 6.43
CA ASN A 117 -19.74 21.02 7.46
C ASN A 117 -19.58 19.49 7.39
N VAL A 118 -20.48 18.83 6.66
CA VAL A 118 -20.45 17.38 6.49
C VAL A 118 -19.80 17.08 5.14
N PHE A 119 -18.63 16.45 5.20
CA PHE A 119 -17.94 15.91 4.03
C PHE A 119 -18.30 14.43 3.88
N TYR A 120 -18.78 14.06 2.70
CA TYR A 120 -19.13 12.69 2.39
C TYR A 120 -17.96 12.02 1.66
N ALA A 121 -17.58 10.83 2.11
CA ALA A 121 -16.66 10.00 1.36
C ALA A 121 -17.34 9.59 0.03
N GLN A 122 -16.57 9.49 -1.05
CA GLN A 122 -17.06 8.99 -2.32
C GLN A 122 -16.27 7.76 -2.71
N VAL A 123 -16.99 6.66 -2.98
CA VAL A 123 -16.38 5.46 -3.54
C VAL A 123 -16.12 5.69 -5.03
N THR A 124 -14.87 5.96 -5.39
CA THR A 124 -14.43 6.04 -6.79
C THR A 124 -13.84 4.71 -7.27
N PRO A 125 -13.97 4.37 -8.57
CA PRO A 125 -13.36 3.15 -9.13
C PRO A 125 -11.83 3.10 -8.95
N GLU A 126 -11.19 4.26 -8.83
CA GLU A 126 -9.74 4.37 -8.63
C GLU A 126 -9.27 3.76 -7.31
N LEU A 127 -10.10 3.79 -6.25
CA LEU A 127 -9.78 3.22 -4.94
C LEU A 127 -9.51 1.72 -5.01
N TYR A 128 -10.18 1.00 -5.91
CA TYR A 128 -9.95 -0.43 -6.12
C TYR A 128 -8.54 -0.70 -6.62
N TYR A 129 -8.07 0.09 -7.59
CA TYR A 129 -6.75 -0.09 -8.18
C TYR A 129 -5.63 0.39 -7.26
N ILE A 130 -5.83 1.53 -6.59
CA ILE A 130 -4.88 2.14 -5.66
C ILE A 130 -4.72 1.28 -4.40
N GLY A 131 -5.78 0.62 -3.93
CA GLY A 131 -5.68 -0.33 -2.83
C GLY A 131 -4.98 -1.62 -3.24
N PHE A 132 -5.36 -2.17 -4.40
CA PHE A 132 -4.96 -3.52 -4.81
C PHE A 132 -3.54 -3.62 -5.39
N ILE A 133 -3.19 -2.77 -6.36
CA ILE A 133 -1.95 -2.93 -7.13
C ILE A 133 -0.70 -2.68 -6.26
N PRO A 134 -0.62 -1.57 -5.50
CA PRO A 134 0.49 -1.31 -4.59
C PRO A 134 0.72 -2.40 -3.55
N GLY A 135 -0.35 -2.95 -2.98
CA GLY A 135 -0.24 -3.92 -1.88
C GLY A 135 0.43 -5.21 -2.30
N VAL A 136 0.00 -5.78 -3.43
CA VAL A 136 0.61 -6.98 -4.01
C VAL A 136 2.04 -6.68 -4.47
N LEU A 137 2.25 -5.58 -5.21
CA LEU A 137 3.56 -5.25 -5.77
C LEU A 137 4.60 -5.00 -4.68
N ALA A 138 4.29 -4.20 -3.66
CA ALA A 138 5.25 -3.88 -2.60
C ALA A 138 5.73 -5.13 -1.86
N THR A 139 4.80 -6.01 -1.50
CA THR A 139 5.10 -7.26 -0.78
C THR A 139 5.99 -8.19 -1.62
N VAL A 140 5.63 -8.37 -2.89
CA VAL A 140 6.38 -9.23 -3.83
C VAL A 140 7.78 -8.67 -4.09
N LEU A 141 7.91 -7.36 -4.31
CA LEU A 141 9.20 -6.70 -4.49
C LEU A 141 10.13 -6.90 -3.28
N GLY A 142 9.57 -6.94 -2.07
CA GLY A 142 10.31 -7.17 -0.83
C GLY A 142 10.91 -8.56 -0.80
N THR A 143 10.09 -9.55 -1.12
CA THR A 143 10.51 -10.94 -1.21
C THR A 143 11.50 -11.19 -2.34
N VAL A 144 11.30 -10.56 -3.50
CA VAL A 144 12.23 -10.63 -4.64
C VAL A 144 13.63 -10.13 -4.23
N LEU A 145 13.69 -9.02 -3.50
CA LEU A 145 14.95 -8.46 -3.01
C LEU A 145 15.61 -9.39 -1.99
N ALA A 146 14.84 -9.91 -1.03
CA ALA A 146 15.34 -10.88 -0.05
C ALA A 146 15.90 -12.13 -0.75
N GLY A 147 15.18 -12.68 -1.73
CA GLY A 147 15.61 -13.87 -2.47
C GLY A 147 16.90 -13.62 -3.26
N ARG A 148 17.05 -12.43 -3.84
CA ARG A 148 18.30 -12.05 -4.53
C ARG A 148 19.46 -11.84 -3.54
N ALA A 149 19.19 -11.34 -2.33
CA ALA A 149 20.18 -11.20 -1.27
C ALA A 149 20.68 -12.58 -0.77
N ILE A 150 19.76 -13.53 -0.56
CA ILE A 150 20.06 -14.92 -0.22
C ILE A 150 20.95 -15.56 -1.29
N TYR A 151 20.65 -15.33 -2.57
CA TYR A 151 21.41 -15.89 -3.69
C TYR A 151 22.84 -15.37 -3.82
N LYS A 152 23.05 -14.09 -3.49
CA LYS A 152 24.36 -13.43 -3.63
C LYS A 152 25.30 -13.74 -2.47
N ARG A 153 24.80 -14.15 -1.30
CA ARG A 153 25.63 -14.57 -0.17
C ARG A 153 25.96 -16.06 -0.33
N GLU A 154 27.24 -16.38 -0.47
CA GLU A 154 27.69 -17.76 -0.64
C GLU A 154 27.33 -18.62 0.58
N MET A 155 26.86 -19.84 0.31
CA MET A 155 26.50 -20.89 1.29
C MET A 155 27.58 -21.12 2.37
N ALA A 156 28.83 -20.72 2.11
CA ALA A 156 29.96 -20.85 3.03
C ALA A 156 29.85 -19.94 4.27
N GLN A 157 29.18 -18.79 4.20
CA GLN A 157 28.90 -17.96 5.39
C GLN A 157 27.69 -18.46 6.18
N LEU A 158 26.74 -19.11 5.50
CA LEU A 158 25.49 -19.61 6.10
C LEU A 158 25.74 -20.72 7.13
N PHE A 159 26.73 -21.59 6.88
CA PHE A 159 27.16 -22.61 7.82
C PHE A 159 27.96 -22.04 9.00
N LYS A 160 28.69 -20.93 8.77
CA LYS A 160 29.53 -20.30 9.80
C LYS A 160 28.72 -19.54 10.85
N GLU A 161 27.50 -19.11 10.53
CA GLU A 161 26.55 -18.50 11.47
C GLU A 161 25.78 -19.53 12.31
N LEU A 162 25.77 -20.81 11.92
CA LEU A 162 25.15 -21.90 12.70
C LEU A 162 26.11 -22.51 13.73
N GLU A 163 27.40 -22.18 13.69
CA GLU A 163 28.42 -22.61 14.66
C GLU A 163 28.60 -21.64 15.85
N THR A 164 27.82 -20.55 15.91
CA THR A 164 27.78 -19.59 17.02
C THR A 164 26.38 -19.45 17.59
#